data_AF-A0A662I6T5-F1
#
_entry.id   AF-A0A662I6T5-F1
#
_cell.length_a   1.000
_cell.length_b   1.000
_cell.length_c   1.000
_cell.angle_alpha   90.00
_cell.angle_beta   90.00
_cell.angle_gamma   90.00
#
_symmetry.space_group_name_H-M   'P 1'
#
loop_
_entity.id
_entity.type
_entity.pdbx_description
1 polymer ?
#
loop_
_entity_poly.entity_id
_entity_poly.type
_entity_poly.pdbx_seq_one_letter_code
_entity_poly.pdbx_strand_id
1 'polypeptide(L)'
;MMRIELFLDTSPVEELLVYFKKQDPAIKHKLLNNRGIRYMLYHHNLSSRTFLKILQSAVTGGKESFMGAAAMLHRDILKYIEKHYEYEKLVNEIKASWSKVRGKVSAKVEGYLPDWAEAQVKVYLVPVGDDAYGVNPIDTNAVVINMRYFKSLEVFIEALAHEVHHKALWKHREAYARLTRNGPRNLRGVFEVINEVVGEGVASIISPNIAPFQKYRKIKNKGNSLKENYRSVEEAIIMVYREEMPGEEAVSKLYPNMGPIYMVGIDMALTIEKEYGTWALREVLDDPSVYKFFKMFNQASSKTVYKYTSQTLKIIKQLQQRMQQIL
;
A
#
# COMPACT_ATOMS: atom_id res chain seq x y z
N MET A 1 18.73 -17.36 8.00
CA MET A 1 18.83 -16.14 7.16
C MET A 1 17.47 -15.45 7.24
N MET A 2 17.38 -14.14 7.51
CA MET A 2 16.08 -13.44 7.50
C MET A 2 15.63 -13.29 6.04
N ARG A 3 14.38 -13.66 5.72
CA ARG A 3 13.82 -13.53 4.37
C ARG A 3 13.41 -12.09 4.04
N ILE A 4 13.20 -11.30 5.09
CA ILE A 4 12.81 -9.90 5.03
C ILE A 4 13.92 -9.04 5.60
N GLU A 5 14.59 -8.28 4.73
CA GLU A 5 15.63 -7.32 5.09
C GLU A 5 15.10 -5.89 5.03
N LEU A 6 15.35 -5.12 6.08
CA LEU A 6 14.81 -3.78 6.26
C LEU A 6 15.93 -2.78 6.57
N PHE A 7 15.99 -1.72 5.77
CA PHE A 7 16.97 -0.63 5.90
C PHE A 7 16.23 0.68 6.15
N LEU A 8 16.61 1.41 7.19
CA LEU A 8 15.98 2.68 7.55
C LEU A 8 16.82 3.85 7.05
N ASP A 9 16.17 4.81 6.41
CA ASP A 9 16.71 6.11 6.06
C ASP A 9 15.84 7.22 6.69
N THR A 10 16.42 7.92 7.66
CA THR A 10 15.79 9.04 8.37
C THR A 10 16.29 10.40 7.89
N SER A 11 17.22 10.41 6.93
CA SER A 11 17.82 11.64 6.42
C SER A 11 16.83 12.65 5.83
N PRO A 12 15.69 12.27 5.18
CA PRO A 12 14.74 13.26 4.67
C PRO A 12 14.15 14.16 5.78
N VAL A 13 13.86 13.57 6.94
CA VAL A 13 13.29 14.27 8.10
C VAL A 13 14.36 15.15 8.74
N GLU A 14 15.54 14.59 8.99
CA GLU A 14 16.65 15.29 9.63
C GLU A 14 17.13 16.49 8.78
N GLU A 15 17.29 16.31 7.47
CA GLU A 15 17.71 17.37 6.56
C GLU A 15 16.70 18.51 6.47
N LEU A 16 15.40 18.19 6.51
CA LEU A 16 14.36 19.22 6.51
C LEU A 16 14.39 20.06 7.81
N LEU A 17 14.60 19.43 8.97
CA LEU A 17 14.76 20.15 10.24
C LEU A 17 15.95 21.10 10.21
N VAL A 18 17.09 20.61 9.72
CA VAL A 18 18.29 21.42 9.63
C VAL A 18 18.11 22.57 8.64
N TYR A 19 17.40 22.33 7.53
CA TYR A 19 17.05 23.38 6.56
C TYR A 19 16.25 24.51 7.22
N PHE A 20 15.21 24.21 8.01
CA PHE A 20 14.43 25.26 8.68
C PHE A 20 15.20 26.00 9.76
N LYS A 21 16.18 25.34 10.41
CA LYS A 21 17.04 25.98 11.42
C LYS A 21 18.11 26.89 10.80
N LYS A 22 18.71 26.50 9.67
CA LYS A 22 19.92 27.16 9.12
C LYS A 22 19.71 27.90 7.80
N GLN A 23 18.72 27.50 7.01
CA GLN A 23 18.43 28.03 5.67
C GLN A 23 19.63 28.03 4.70
N ASP A 24 20.57 27.11 4.93
CA ASP A 24 21.82 26.99 4.18
C ASP A 24 21.58 26.42 2.75
N PRO A 25 22.13 27.06 1.69
CA PRO A 25 22.08 26.54 0.33
C PRO A 25 22.59 25.11 0.15
N ALA A 26 23.62 24.69 0.89
CA ALA A 26 24.16 23.33 0.82
C ALA A 26 23.18 22.29 1.38
N ILE A 27 22.49 22.63 2.48
CA ILE A 27 21.47 21.76 3.10
C ILE A 27 20.25 21.65 2.19
N LYS A 28 19.84 22.77 1.58
CA LYS A 28 18.80 22.79 0.55
C LYS A 28 19.14 21.86 -0.62
N HIS A 29 20.38 21.92 -1.11
CA HIS A 29 20.82 21.04 -2.20
C HIS A 29 20.80 19.56 -1.80
N LYS A 30 21.25 19.24 -0.57
CA LYS A 30 21.20 17.89 0.00
C LYS A 30 19.76 17.35 0.05
N LEU A 31 18.84 18.14 0.59
CA LEU A 31 17.42 17.80 0.72
C LEU A 31 16.77 17.49 -0.64
N LEU A 32 17.07 18.27 -1.68
CA LEU A 32 16.51 18.04 -3.02
C LEU A 32 17.06 16.79 -3.72
N ASN A 33 18.29 16.39 -3.38
CA ASN A 33 18.92 15.18 -3.90
C ASN A 33 18.60 13.94 -3.08
N ASN A 34 17.96 14.11 -1.91
CA ASN A 34 17.52 13.01 -1.08
C ASN A 34 16.49 12.13 -1.80
N ARG A 35 16.73 10.81 -1.83
CA ARG A 35 15.86 9.86 -2.52
C ARG A 35 14.45 9.84 -1.95
N GLY A 36 14.31 9.85 -0.61
CA GLY A 36 12.99 9.86 0.04
C GLY A 36 12.15 11.09 -0.36
N ILE A 37 12.78 12.27 -0.41
CA ILE A 37 12.13 13.50 -0.88
C ILE A 37 11.75 13.37 -2.36
N ARG A 38 12.65 12.89 -3.22
CA ARG A 38 12.36 12.74 -4.65
C ARG A 38 11.25 11.74 -4.92
N TYR A 39 11.19 10.64 -4.17
CA TYR A 39 10.11 9.66 -4.26
C TYR A 39 8.77 10.24 -3.80
N MET A 40 8.75 11.00 -2.70
CA MET A 40 7.57 11.73 -2.27
C MET A 40 7.09 12.72 -3.32
N LEU A 41 8.01 13.48 -3.94
CA LEU A 41 7.65 14.41 -5.01
C LEU A 41 7.12 13.70 -6.25
N TYR A 42 7.73 12.59 -6.65
CA TYR A 42 7.25 11.77 -7.77
C TYR A 42 5.84 11.26 -7.54
N HIS A 43 5.57 10.67 -6.37
CA HIS A 43 4.24 10.15 -6.00
C HIS A 43 3.14 11.22 -6.07
N HIS A 44 3.47 12.45 -5.67
CA HIS A 44 2.55 13.59 -5.72
C HIS A 44 2.56 14.35 -7.06
N ASN A 45 3.29 13.87 -8.06
CA ASN A 45 3.51 14.54 -9.35
C ASN A 45 3.97 16.02 -9.20
N LEU A 46 4.91 16.25 -8.29
CA LEU A 46 5.47 17.57 -7.99
C LEU A 46 6.92 17.70 -8.46
N SER A 47 7.27 18.88 -8.96
CA SER A 47 8.66 19.20 -9.30
C SER A 47 9.45 19.68 -8.09
N SER A 48 10.78 19.52 -8.13
CA SER A 48 11.68 20.14 -7.14
C SER A 48 11.51 21.66 -7.04
N ARG A 49 11.18 22.34 -8.15
CA ARG A 49 10.91 23.78 -8.17
C ARG A 49 9.66 24.12 -7.36
N THR A 50 8.59 23.33 -7.51
CA THR A 50 7.36 23.49 -6.72
C THR A 50 7.65 23.24 -5.23
N PHE A 51 8.42 22.21 -4.92
CA PHE A 51 8.81 21.92 -3.54
C PHE A 51 9.61 23.06 -2.91
N LEU A 52 10.57 23.65 -3.64
CA LEU A 52 11.32 24.81 -3.17
C LEU A 52 10.42 26.02 -2.85
N LYS A 53 9.43 26.30 -3.69
CA LYS A 53 8.44 27.36 -3.43
C LYS A 53 7.67 27.10 -2.13
N ILE A 54 7.23 25.85 -1.92
CA ILE A 54 6.55 25.45 -0.69
C ILE A 54 7.46 25.69 0.53
N LEU A 55 8.73 25.28 0.46
CA LEU A 55 9.69 25.49 1.53
C LEU A 55 9.94 26.99 1.81
N GLN A 56 10.10 27.81 0.76
CA GLN A 56 10.30 29.26 0.87
C GLN A 56 9.07 29.96 1.46
N SER A 57 7.88 29.57 1.04
CA SER A 57 6.61 30.07 1.60
C SER A 57 6.50 29.74 3.08
N ALA A 58 6.85 28.51 3.48
CA ALA A 58 6.82 28.09 4.87
C ALA A 58 7.83 28.85 5.76
N VAL A 59 9.00 29.22 5.22
CA VAL A 59 10.01 30.02 5.94
C VAL A 59 9.57 31.48 6.08
N THR A 60 9.03 32.08 5.03
CA THR A 60 8.76 33.53 4.97
C THR A 60 7.35 33.93 5.43
N GLY A 61 6.48 32.96 5.72
CA GLY A 61 5.05 33.22 5.96
C GLY A 61 4.33 33.71 4.70
N GLY A 62 4.84 33.32 3.52
CA GLY A 62 4.35 33.77 2.23
C GLY A 62 2.87 33.43 1.98
N LYS A 63 2.17 34.31 1.25
CA LYS A 63 0.77 34.12 0.84
C LYS A 63 0.63 33.36 -0.49
N GLU A 64 1.64 32.58 -0.89
CA GLU A 64 1.60 31.87 -2.18
C GLU A 64 0.43 30.87 -2.16
N SER A 65 -0.47 30.98 -3.12
CA SER A 65 -1.63 30.10 -3.23
C SER A 65 -1.23 28.83 -3.97
N PHE A 66 -1.18 27.71 -3.24
CA PHE A 66 -0.96 26.39 -3.81
C PHE A 66 -2.31 25.70 -4.06
N MET A 67 -2.36 24.80 -5.04
CA MET A 67 -3.53 23.96 -5.33
C MET A 67 -3.17 22.47 -5.27
N GLY A 68 -4.17 21.61 -5.08
CA GLY A 68 -4.02 20.15 -5.09
C GLY A 68 -2.97 19.65 -4.10
N ALA A 69 -2.12 18.72 -4.55
CA ALA A 69 -1.06 18.12 -3.73
C ALA A 69 -0.07 19.15 -3.17
N ALA A 70 0.25 20.21 -3.91
CA ALA A 70 1.14 21.27 -3.43
C ALA A 70 0.56 22.00 -2.20
N ALA A 71 -0.76 22.24 -2.20
CA ALA A 71 -1.44 22.85 -1.05
C ALA A 71 -1.44 21.93 0.17
N MET A 72 -1.63 20.63 -0.05
CA MET A 72 -1.53 19.64 1.00
C MET A 72 -0.13 19.62 1.61
N LEU A 73 0.92 19.47 0.79
CA LEU A 73 2.31 19.45 1.27
C LEU A 73 2.68 20.74 1.99
N HIS A 74 2.25 21.91 1.51
CA HIS A 74 2.50 23.18 2.21
C HIS A 74 1.88 23.21 3.61
N ARG A 75 0.59 22.84 3.74
CA ARG A 75 -0.06 22.73 5.06
C ARG A 75 0.64 21.72 5.97
N ASP A 76 1.12 20.63 5.39
CA ASP A 76 1.77 19.57 6.16
C ASP A 76 3.17 19.98 6.62
N ILE A 77 3.91 20.72 5.80
CA ILE A 77 5.20 21.30 6.17
C ILE A 77 5.04 22.32 7.29
N LEU A 78 4.03 23.20 7.23
CA LEU A 78 3.78 24.18 8.30
C LEU A 78 3.52 23.47 9.64
N LYS A 79 2.69 22.43 9.64
CA LYS A 79 2.45 21.59 10.84
C LYS A 79 3.69 20.84 11.29
N TYR A 80 4.53 20.41 10.36
CA TYR A 80 5.80 19.77 10.66
C TYR A 80 6.74 20.70 11.41
N ILE A 81 6.87 21.96 10.96
CA ILE A 81 7.66 22.99 11.63
C ILE A 81 7.10 23.28 13.03
N GLU A 82 5.78 23.46 13.15
CA GLU A 82 5.10 23.73 14.43
C GLU A 82 5.38 22.63 15.46
N LYS A 83 5.34 21.36 15.04
CA LYS A 83 5.47 20.18 15.92
C LYS A 83 6.81 19.45 15.80
N HIS A 84 7.86 20.14 15.36
CA HIS A 84 9.13 19.51 15.00
C HIS A 84 9.75 18.67 16.13
N TYR A 85 9.62 19.08 17.39
CA TYR A 85 10.10 18.31 18.55
C TYR A 85 9.41 16.96 18.70
N GLU A 86 8.10 16.86 18.43
CA GLU A 86 7.36 15.59 18.49
C GLU A 86 7.88 14.63 17.41
N TYR A 87 8.11 15.13 16.19
CA TYR A 87 8.64 14.35 15.08
C TYR A 87 10.07 13.89 15.32
N GLU A 88 10.93 14.77 15.82
CA GLU A 88 12.33 14.44 16.15
C GLU A 88 12.40 13.37 17.24
N LYS A 89 11.56 13.48 18.27
CA LYS A 89 11.45 12.46 19.32
C LYS A 89 11.04 11.10 18.75
N LEU A 90 10.02 11.06 17.89
CA LEU A 90 9.55 9.81 17.28
C LEU A 90 10.60 9.17 16.36
N VAL A 91 11.29 9.97 15.55
CA VAL A 91 12.39 9.47 14.68
C VAL A 91 13.51 8.87 15.53
N ASN A 92 13.91 9.54 16.61
CA ASN A 92 14.94 9.03 17.51
C ASN A 92 14.50 7.74 18.22
N GLU A 93 13.23 7.64 18.62
CA GLU A 93 12.66 6.42 19.20
C GLU A 93 12.70 5.24 18.20
N ILE A 94 12.33 5.48 16.94
CA ILE A 94 12.39 4.47 15.86
C ILE A 94 13.83 4.02 15.62
N LYS A 95 14.77 4.97 15.51
CA LYS A 95 16.20 4.66 15.29
C LYS A 95 16.77 3.82 16.44
N ALA A 96 16.52 4.24 17.69
CA ALA A 96 16.96 3.52 18.88
C ALA A 96 16.34 2.11 18.97
N SER A 97 15.09 1.96 18.52
CA SER A 97 14.36 0.69 18.56
C SER A 97 14.40 -0.10 17.24
N TRP A 98 15.25 0.27 16.28
CA TRP A 98 15.12 -0.23 14.90
C TRP A 98 15.30 -1.74 14.79
N SER A 99 16.17 -2.36 15.59
CA SER A 99 16.30 -3.83 15.64
C SER A 99 14.99 -4.50 16.07
N LYS A 100 14.32 -3.97 17.09
CA LYS A 100 13.02 -4.45 17.59
C LYS A 100 11.90 -4.22 16.58
N VAL A 101 11.87 -3.05 15.94
CA VAL A 101 10.92 -2.75 14.86
C VAL A 101 11.06 -3.79 13.75
N ARG A 102 12.28 -4.00 13.25
CA ARG A 102 12.54 -4.99 12.19
C ARG A 102 12.09 -6.38 12.59
N GLY A 103 12.46 -6.85 13.78
CA GLY A 103 12.04 -8.17 14.26
C GLY A 103 10.53 -8.32 14.32
N LYS A 104 9.79 -7.30 14.80
CA LYS A 104 8.33 -7.31 14.84
C LYS A 104 7.69 -7.28 13.44
N VAL A 105 8.21 -6.46 12.53
CA VAL A 105 7.72 -6.38 11.15
C VAL A 105 7.93 -7.72 10.44
N SER A 106 9.15 -8.27 10.47
CA SER A 106 9.45 -9.56 9.85
C SER A 106 8.58 -10.67 10.44
N ALA A 107 8.43 -10.76 11.76
CA ALA A 107 7.58 -11.76 12.39
C ALA A 107 6.10 -11.66 11.97
N LYS A 108 5.55 -10.44 11.88
CA LYS A 108 4.17 -10.23 11.39
C LYS A 108 4.02 -10.66 9.94
N VAL A 109 4.94 -10.23 9.07
CA VAL A 109 4.86 -10.44 7.62
C VAL A 109 5.12 -11.91 7.25
N GLU A 110 6.19 -12.51 7.77
CA GLU A 110 6.53 -13.92 7.53
C GLU A 110 5.46 -14.89 8.01
N GLY A 111 4.64 -14.48 9.00
CA GLY A 111 3.49 -15.24 9.46
C GLY A 111 2.41 -15.45 8.39
N TYR A 112 2.36 -14.60 7.37
CA TYR A 112 1.31 -14.60 6.34
C TYR A 112 1.84 -14.86 4.92
N LEU A 113 3.16 -14.81 4.74
CA LEU A 113 3.77 -15.02 3.43
C LEU A 113 4.07 -16.49 3.11
N PRO A 114 4.09 -16.87 1.81
CA PRO A 114 4.65 -18.14 1.35
C PRO A 114 6.13 -18.32 1.72
N ASP A 115 6.62 -19.56 1.67
CA ASP A 115 8.00 -19.89 2.05
C ASP A 115 9.05 -19.25 1.12
N TRP A 116 8.74 -19.10 -0.16
CA TRP A 116 9.61 -18.47 -1.16
C TRP A 116 9.67 -16.94 -1.07
N ALA A 117 8.80 -16.30 -0.29
CA ALA A 117 8.68 -14.85 -0.30
C ALA A 117 9.86 -14.20 0.42
N GLU A 118 10.48 -13.24 -0.27
CA GLU A 118 11.66 -12.53 0.17
C GLU A 118 11.53 -11.05 -0.21
N ALA A 119 12.08 -10.16 0.61
CA ALA A 119 12.09 -8.73 0.34
C ALA A 119 13.32 -8.04 0.90
N GLN A 120 13.92 -7.16 0.10
CA GLN A 120 14.86 -6.15 0.57
C GLN A 120 14.19 -4.79 0.47
N VAL A 121 13.88 -4.17 1.61
CA VAL A 121 13.08 -2.95 1.66
C VAL A 121 13.88 -1.80 2.26
N LYS A 122 13.95 -0.70 1.51
CA LYS A 122 14.51 0.59 1.93
C LYS A 122 13.37 1.50 2.37
N VAL A 123 13.30 1.76 3.66
CA VAL A 123 12.27 2.57 4.32
C VAL A 123 12.77 4.00 4.44
N TYR A 124 12.14 4.92 3.73
CA TYR A 124 12.41 6.35 3.82
C TYR A 124 11.35 7.00 4.71
N LEU A 125 11.75 7.49 5.88
CA LEU A 125 10.90 8.34 6.67
C LEU A 125 10.86 9.72 6.04
N VAL A 126 9.69 10.21 5.71
CA VAL A 126 9.49 11.55 5.15
C VAL A 126 8.63 12.40 6.08
N PRO A 127 8.82 13.73 6.06
CA PRO A 127 8.10 14.63 6.96
C PRO A 127 6.65 14.91 6.53
N VAL A 128 6.32 14.71 5.24
CA VAL A 128 5.01 14.99 4.62
C VAL A 128 4.71 14.02 3.48
N GLY A 129 3.49 14.05 2.94
CA GLY A 129 3.01 13.16 1.87
C GLY A 129 1.86 12.26 2.33
N ASP A 130 1.61 11.16 1.62
CA ASP A 130 0.61 10.15 2.03
C ASP A 130 1.19 9.24 3.13
N ASP A 131 0.35 8.41 3.76
CA ASP A 131 0.71 7.68 4.99
C ASP A 131 1.90 6.73 4.83
N ALA A 132 1.79 5.75 3.93
CA ALA A 132 2.82 4.80 3.56
C ALA A 132 2.55 4.29 2.14
N TYR A 133 3.58 4.16 1.32
CA TYR A 133 3.42 3.66 -0.06
C TYR A 133 4.74 3.15 -0.65
N GLY A 134 4.62 2.17 -1.53
CA GLY A 134 5.72 1.69 -2.38
C GLY A 134 5.89 2.52 -3.66
N VAL A 135 7.14 2.77 -4.07
CA VAL A 135 7.48 3.54 -5.29
C VAL A 135 7.74 2.61 -6.48
N ASN A 136 6.83 1.66 -6.70
CA ASN A 136 7.07 0.46 -7.53
C ASN A 136 7.54 0.72 -8.98
N PRO A 137 7.08 1.76 -9.70
CA PRO A 137 7.53 2.03 -11.07
C PRO A 137 9.00 2.48 -11.16
N ILE A 138 9.60 2.97 -10.07
CA ILE A 138 10.95 3.53 -10.05
C ILE A 138 11.91 2.68 -9.21
N ASP A 139 11.46 2.29 -8.02
CA ASP A 139 12.26 1.55 -7.06
C ASP A 139 11.36 0.52 -6.37
N THR A 140 11.45 -0.71 -6.84
CA THR A 140 10.66 -1.83 -6.31
C THR A 140 10.97 -2.10 -4.85
N ASN A 141 12.09 -1.64 -4.31
CA ASN A 141 12.53 -1.87 -2.93
C ASN A 141 12.19 -0.70 -1.99
N ALA A 142 11.80 0.46 -2.52
CA ALA A 142 11.51 1.63 -1.71
C ALA A 142 10.09 1.61 -1.11
N VAL A 143 10.01 1.89 0.18
CA VAL A 143 8.79 2.26 0.89
C VAL A 143 9.00 3.65 1.48
N VAL A 144 8.07 4.56 1.21
CA VAL A 144 8.07 5.91 1.77
C VAL A 144 7.01 5.96 2.84
N ILE A 145 7.35 6.49 4.02
CA ILE A 145 6.47 6.53 5.19
C ILE A 145 6.42 7.96 5.73
N ASN A 146 5.23 8.57 5.74
CA ASN A 146 5.04 9.91 6.30
C ASN A 146 4.85 9.86 7.82
N MET A 147 5.83 10.38 8.54
CA MET A 147 5.88 10.40 10.00
C MET A 147 4.66 11.00 10.69
N ARG A 148 3.92 11.88 10.02
CA ARG A 148 2.69 12.50 10.57
C ARG A 148 1.56 11.54 10.87
N TYR A 149 1.46 10.43 10.15
CA TYR A 149 0.32 9.53 10.33
C TYR A 149 0.48 8.56 11.50
N PHE A 150 1.66 8.51 12.12
CA PHE A 150 2.00 7.52 13.13
C PHE A 150 1.91 8.11 14.54
N LYS A 151 0.83 7.74 15.25
CA LYS A 151 0.57 8.17 16.63
C LYS A 151 1.30 7.33 17.68
N SER A 152 1.89 6.21 17.27
CA SER A 152 2.68 5.32 18.13
C SER A 152 3.61 4.42 17.29
N LEU A 153 4.62 3.86 17.95
CA LEU A 153 5.53 2.89 17.34
C LEU A 153 4.80 1.64 16.81
N GLU A 154 3.70 1.23 17.43
CA GLU A 154 2.93 0.06 16.99
C GLU A 154 2.20 0.33 15.66
N VAL A 155 1.61 1.52 15.48
CA VAL A 155 0.98 1.89 14.20
C VAL A 155 2.03 1.97 13.09
N PHE A 156 3.23 2.48 13.40
CA PHE A 156 4.35 2.49 12.46
C PHE A 156 4.78 1.08 12.04
N ILE A 157 4.93 0.15 13.00
CA ILE A 157 5.27 -1.25 12.73
C ILE A 157 4.22 -1.89 11.83
N GLU A 158 2.93 -1.63 12.07
CA GLU A 158 1.85 -2.22 11.28
C GLU A 158 1.75 -1.65 9.86
N ALA A 159 1.92 -0.33 9.69
CA ALA A 159 1.97 0.25 8.35
C ALA A 159 3.20 -0.20 7.57
N LEU A 160 4.36 -0.32 8.23
CA LEU A 160 5.54 -0.87 7.58
C LEU A 160 5.34 -2.35 7.21
N ALA A 161 4.72 -3.15 8.06
CA ALA A 161 4.38 -4.55 7.76
C ALA A 161 3.44 -4.66 6.55
N HIS A 162 2.43 -3.79 6.46
CA HIS A 162 1.53 -3.70 5.32
C HIS A 162 2.29 -3.48 4.00
N GLU A 163 3.15 -2.47 3.95
CA GLU A 163 3.92 -2.16 2.74
C GLU A 163 4.96 -3.25 2.41
N VAL A 164 5.62 -3.81 3.42
CA VAL A 164 6.63 -4.88 3.23
C VAL A 164 5.97 -6.15 2.68
N HIS A 165 4.73 -6.47 3.08
CA HIS A 165 3.97 -7.57 2.52
C HIS A 165 3.82 -7.43 1.00
N HIS A 166 3.44 -6.25 0.51
CA HIS A 166 3.34 -5.96 -0.92
C HIS A 166 4.67 -6.08 -1.67
N LYS A 167 5.79 -5.81 -0.99
CA LYS A 167 7.15 -5.90 -1.55
C LYS A 167 7.63 -7.34 -1.68
N ALA A 168 7.25 -8.20 -0.73
CA ALA A 168 7.67 -9.60 -0.72
C ALA A 168 6.99 -10.47 -1.78
N LEU A 169 5.84 -10.04 -2.30
CA LEU A 169 5.08 -10.76 -3.33
C LEU A 169 5.58 -10.44 -4.76
N TRP A 170 6.90 -10.44 -4.98
CA TRP A 170 7.49 -10.08 -6.27
C TRP A 170 7.06 -11.01 -7.42
N LYS A 171 6.77 -12.29 -7.16
CA LYS A 171 6.26 -13.23 -8.19
C LYS A 171 4.91 -12.80 -8.76
N HIS A 172 4.02 -12.21 -7.95
CA HIS A 172 2.74 -11.67 -8.45
C HIS A 172 2.99 -10.52 -9.43
N ARG A 173 3.99 -9.69 -9.15
CA ARG A 173 4.43 -8.61 -10.05
C ARG A 173 5.05 -9.14 -11.34
N GLU A 174 5.86 -10.19 -11.25
CA GLU A 174 6.41 -10.86 -12.43
C GLU A 174 5.29 -11.42 -13.31
N ALA A 175 4.30 -12.07 -12.68
CA ALA A 175 3.15 -12.62 -13.36
C ALA A 175 2.32 -11.53 -14.05
N TYR A 176 2.10 -10.40 -13.38
CA TYR A 176 1.49 -9.20 -13.97
C TYR A 176 2.29 -8.65 -15.15
N ALA A 177 3.63 -8.59 -15.04
CA ALA A 177 4.49 -8.11 -16.13
C ALA A 177 4.44 -9.03 -17.36
N ARG A 178 4.44 -10.35 -17.15
CA ARG A 178 4.27 -11.35 -18.23
C ARG A 178 2.89 -11.24 -18.88
N LEU A 179 1.84 -11.09 -18.08
CA LEU A 179 0.47 -10.88 -18.57
C LEU A 179 0.34 -9.56 -19.34
N THR A 180 1.03 -8.51 -18.89
CA THR A 180 1.06 -7.22 -19.59
C THR A 180 1.73 -7.32 -20.96
N ARG A 181 2.78 -8.15 -21.10
CA ARG A 181 3.50 -8.32 -22.38
C ARG A 181 2.74 -9.21 -23.36
N ASN A 182 2.14 -10.30 -22.89
CA ASN A 182 1.68 -11.40 -23.73
C ASN A 182 0.20 -11.77 -23.53
N GLY A 183 -0.51 -11.09 -22.62
CA GLY A 183 -1.88 -11.40 -22.24
C GLY A 183 -2.95 -10.58 -22.97
N PRO A 184 -4.19 -11.10 -23.07
CA PRO A 184 -5.34 -10.31 -23.50
C PRO A 184 -5.57 -9.09 -22.59
N ARG A 185 -5.93 -7.94 -23.18
CA ARG A 185 -6.13 -6.68 -22.46
C ARG A 185 -7.20 -6.80 -21.36
N ASN A 186 -8.31 -7.46 -21.66
CA ASN A 186 -9.38 -7.69 -20.70
C ASN A 186 -8.91 -8.51 -19.47
N LEU A 187 -8.17 -9.60 -19.68
CA LEU A 187 -7.64 -10.44 -18.60
C LEU A 187 -6.56 -9.72 -17.78
N ARG A 188 -5.74 -8.88 -18.43
CA ARG A 188 -4.83 -7.97 -17.72
C ARG A 188 -5.60 -7.04 -16.79
N GLY A 189 -6.65 -6.38 -17.27
CA GLY A 189 -7.46 -5.49 -16.45
C GLY A 189 -8.17 -6.23 -15.31
N VAL A 190 -8.67 -7.45 -15.56
CA VAL A 190 -9.23 -8.29 -14.48
C VAL A 190 -8.18 -8.57 -13.43
N PHE A 191 -6.96 -8.96 -13.84
CA PHE A 191 -5.84 -9.21 -12.93
C PHE A 191 -5.53 -7.99 -12.07
N GLU A 192 -5.50 -6.79 -12.65
CA GLU A 192 -5.29 -5.52 -11.91
C GLU A 192 -6.28 -5.38 -10.76
N VAL A 193 -7.58 -5.57 -11.01
CA VAL A 193 -8.60 -5.43 -9.97
C VAL A 193 -8.46 -6.50 -8.89
N ILE A 194 -8.33 -7.77 -9.27
CA ILE A 194 -8.36 -8.87 -8.29
C ILE A 194 -7.06 -8.99 -7.50
N ASN A 195 -5.92 -8.63 -8.10
CA ASN A 195 -4.63 -8.62 -7.40
C ASN A 195 -4.61 -7.57 -6.29
N GLU A 196 -5.19 -6.39 -6.53
CA GLU A 196 -5.36 -5.36 -5.49
C GLU A 196 -6.28 -5.85 -4.36
N VAL A 197 -7.39 -6.54 -4.68
CA VAL A 197 -8.27 -7.13 -3.65
C VAL A 197 -7.50 -8.11 -2.74
N VAL A 198 -6.70 -8.99 -3.32
CA VAL A 198 -5.93 -9.98 -2.54
C VAL A 198 -4.80 -9.31 -1.76
N GLY A 199 -4.02 -8.47 -2.43
CA GLY A 199 -2.87 -7.76 -1.85
C GLY A 199 -3.30 -6.90 -0.67
N GLU A 200 -4.25 -5.98 -0.88
CA GLU A 200 -4.74 -5.09 0.17
C GLU A 200 -5.46 -5.84 1.28
N GLY A 201 -6.15 -6.93 0.95
CA GLY A 201 -6.81 -7.79 1.91
C GLY A 201 -5.86 -8.38 2.93
N VAL A 202 -4.86 -9.14 2.45
CA VAL A 202 -3.91 -9.81 3.35
C VAL A 202 -2.97 -8.80 4.03
N ALA A 203 -2.52 -7.76 3.32
CA ALA A 203 -1.71 -6.70 3.91
C ALA A 203 -2.47 -5.95 5.03
N SER A 204 -3.80 -5.82 4.94
CA SER A 204 -4.58 -5.10 5.95
C SER A 204 -4.88 -5.92 7.21
N ILE A 205 -5.01 -7.25 7.12
CA ILE A 205 -5.26 -8.08 8.31
C ILE A 205 -4.04 -8.15 9.24
N ILE A 206 -2.82 -8.07 8.69
CA ILE A 206 -1.56 -8.03 9.47
C ILE A 206 -1.34 -6.69 10.19
N SER A 207 -2.12 -5.68 9.81
CA SER A 207 -2.00 -4.30 10.27
C SER A 207 -3.33 -3.77 10.86
N PRO A 208 -3.88 -4.37 11.91
CA PRO A 208 -5.25 -4.07 12.37
C PRO A 208 -5.47 -2.62 12.84
N ASN A 209 -4.43 -1.86 13.17
CA ASN A 209 -4.52 -0.48 13.63
C ASN A 209 -4.41 0.56 12.52
N ILE A 210 -4.19 0.17 11.26
CA ILE A 210 -4.20 1.11 10.13
C ILE A 210 -5.63 1.45 9.70
N ALA A 211 -5.78 2.58 9.03
CA ALA A 211 -7.09 3.15 8.72
C ALA A 211 -8.01 2.23 7.89
N PRO A 212 -7.53 1.52 6.84
CA PRO A 212 -8.36 0.54 6.12
C PRO A 212 -9.03 -0.49 7.03
N PHE A 213 -8.28 -1.16 7.91
CA PHE A 213 -8.84 -2.20 8.77
C PHE A 213 -9.80 -1.62 9.82
N GLN A 214 -9.49 -0.43 10.34
CA GLN A 214 -10.38 0.29 11.25
C GLN A 214 -11.69 0.69 10.59
N LYS A 215 -11.67 1.08 9.30
CA LYS A 215 -12.88 1.34 8.52
C LYS A 215 -13.69 0.06 8.32
N TYR A 216 -13.05 -1.04 7.92
CA TYR A 216 -13.71 -2.34 7.78
C TYR A 216 -14.44 -2.75 9.07
N ARG A 217 -13.77 -2.67 10.23
CA ARG A 217 -14.37 -2.98 11.54
C ARG A 217 -15.66 -2.19 11.82
N LYS A 218 -15.75 -0.93 11.37
CA LYS A 218 -16.91 -0.07 11.56
C LYS A 218 -18.07 -0.40 10.63
N ILE A 219 -17.81 -1.00 9.46
CA ILE A 219 -18.84 -1.26 8.44
C ILE A 219 -19.26 -2.72 8.34
N LYS A 220 -18.44 -3.69 8.78
CA LYS A 220 -18.69 -5.12 8.56
C LYS A 220 -20.04 -5.62 9.11
N ASN A 221 -20.54 -5.00 10.18
CA ASN A 221 -21.82 -5.34 10.79
C ASN A 221 -23.00 -4.50 10.27
N LYS A 222 -22.75 -3.55 9.36
CA LYS A 222 -23.78 -2.71 8.72
C LYS A 222 -24.23 -3.39 7.43
N GLY A 223 -25.11 -4.38 7.58
CA GLY A 223 -25.41 -5.46 6.62
C GLY A 223 -25.33 -5.15 5.12
N ASN A 224 -25.90 -4.04 4.63
CA ASN A 224 -25.91 -3.72 3.20
C ASN A 224 -24.56 -3.17 2.68
N SER A 225 -23.80 -2.45 3.52
CA SER A 225 -22.60 -1.74 3.08
C SER A 225 -21.52 -2.67 2.56
N LEU A 226 -21.34 -3.84 3.17
CA LEU A 226 -20.34 -4.80 2.72
C LEU A 226 -20.78 -5.55 1.45
N LYS A 227 -22.06 -5.92 1.35
CA LYS A 227 -22.62 -6.56 0.14
C LYS A 227 -22.53 -5.63 -1.08
N GLU A 228 -22.76 -4.33 -0.89
CA GLU A 228 -22.59 -3.31 -1.93
C GLU A 228 -21.15 -3.25 -2.43
N ASN A 229 -20.15 -3.24 -1.53
CA ASN A 229 -18.74 -3.28 -1.93
C ASN A 229 -18.41 -4.54 -2.74
N TYR A 230 -18.92 -5.71 -2.35
CA TYR A 230 -18.75 -6.95 -3.12
C TYR A 230 -19.36 -6.85 -4.53
N ARG A 231 -20.59 -6.31 -4.64
CA ARG A 231 -21.24 -6.09 -5.94
C ARG A 231 -20.42 -5.15 -6.82
N SER A 232 -19.93 -4.03 -6.28
CA SER A 232 -19.11 -3.09 -7.05
C SER A 232 -17.82 -3.73 -7.57
N VAL A 233 -17.17 -4.58 -6.77
CA VAL A 233 -15.99 -5.34 -7.21
C VAL A 233 -16.36 -6.35 -8.30
N GLU A 234 -17.46 -7.11 -8.11
CA GLU A 234 -17.92 -8.08 -9.10
C GLU A 234 -18.32 -7.44 -10.44
N GLU A 235 -19.08 -6.35 -10.40
CA GLU A 235 -19.48 -5.58 -11.58
C GLU A 235 -18.26 -5.05 -12.32
N ALA A 236 -17.27 -4.49 -11.61
CA ALA A 236 -16.03 -4.04 -12.21
C ALA A 236 -15.27 -5.18 -12.90
N ILE A 237 -15.15 -6.36 -12.28
CA ILE A 237 -14.52 -7.53 -12.91
C ILE A 237 -15.23 -7.89 -14.22
N ILE A 238 -16.57 -7.91 -14.22
CA ILE A 238 -17.37 -8.25 -15.40
C ILE A 238 -17.22 -7.19 -16.49
N MET A 239 -17.34 -5.91 -16.16
CA MET A 239 -17.21 -4.81 -17.11
C MET A 239 -15.81 -4.75 -17.72
N VAL A 240 -14.77 -4.92 -16.92
CA VAL A 240 -13.38 -4.96 -17.38
C VAL A 240 -13.13 -6.16 -18.30
N TYR A 241 -13.68 -7.33 -17.94
CA TYR A 241 -13.58 -8.53 -18.78
C TYR A 241 -14.28 -8.36 -20.14
N ARG A 242 -15.39 -7.61 -20.17
CA ARG A 242 -16.14 -7.26 -21.38
C ARG A 242 -15.56 -6.06 -22.15
N GLU A 243 -14.45 -5.51 -21.66
CA GLU A 243 -13.82 -4.30 -22.22
C GLU A 243 -14.71 -3.05 -22.21
N GLU A 244 -15.73 -3.04 -21.35
CA GLU A 244 -16.62 -1.89 -21.12
C GLU A 244 -15.98 -0.84 -20.19
N MET A 245 -14.92 -1.22 -19.46
CA MET A 245 -14.14 -0.35 -18.58
C MET A 245 -12.66 -0.78 -18.56
N PRO A 246 -11.68 0.13 -18.65
CA PRO A 246 -10.28 -0.20 -18.41
C PRO A 246 -10.02 -0.65 -16.95
N GLY A 247 -9.07 -1.56 -16.74
CA GLY A 247 -8.69 -2.04 -15.39
C GLY A 247 -8.23 -0.91 -14.46
N GLU A 248 -7.34 -0.03 -14.95
CA GLU A 248 -6.89 1.16 -14.22
C GLU A 248 -8.05 2.07 -13.78
N GLU A 249 -9.06 2.26 -14.64
CA GLU A 249 -10.25 3.05 -14.30
C GLU A 249 -11.08 2.36 -13.21
N ALA A 250 -11.23 1.03 -13.29
CA ALA A 250 -11.89 0.25 -12.25
C ALA A 250 -11.17 0.37 -10.90
N VAL A 251 -9.84 0.21 -10.87
CA VAL A 251 -9.04 0.40 -9.66
C VAL A 251 -9.21 1.84 -9.14
N SER A 252 -9.07 2.86 -9.99
CA SER A 252 -9.24 4.26 -9.58
C SER A 252 -10.63 4.57 -9.01
N LYS A 253 -11.67 3.81 -9.35
CA LYS A 253 -13.01 3.95 -8.75
C LYS A 253 -13.17 3.20 -7.44
N LEU A 254 -12.58 2.01 -7.32
CA LEU A 254 -12.75 1.11 -6.19
C LEU A 254 -11.75 1.33 -5.04
N TYR A 255 -10.63 2.01 -5.31
CA TYR A 255 -9.56 2.22 -4.35
C TYR A 255 -9.75 3.42 -3.41
N PRO A 256 -10.20 4.61 -3.88
CA PRO A 256 -10.21 5.83 -3.07
C PRO A 256 -10.97 5.72 -1.76
N ASN A 257 -10.52 6.46 -0.75
CA ASN A 257 -11.10 6.52 0.59
C ASN A 257 -11.17 5.16 1.30
N MET A 258 -10.21 4.26 1.06
CA MET A 258 -10.22 2.88 1.59
C MET A 258 -11.50 2.17 1.09
N GLY A 259 -11.67 2.17 -0.23
CA GLY A 259 -12.91 1.78 -0.92
C GLY A 259 -13.19 0.28 -0.97
N PRO A 260 -14.07 -0.18 -1.89
CA PRO A 260 -14.45 -1.58 -2.02
C PRO A 260 -13.30 -2.58 -2.07
N ILE A 261 -12.17 -2.27 -2.73
CA ILE A 261 -11.00 -3.17 -2.82
C ILE A 261 -10.54 -3.61 -1.42
N TYR A 262 -10.33 -2.63 -0.52
CA TYR A 262 -9.94 -2.90 0.86
C TYR A 262 -11.00 -3.68 1.63
N MET A 263 -12.26 -3.23 1.55
CA MET A 263 -13.33 -3.80 2.38
C MET A 263 -13.60 -5.26 2.01
N VAL A 264 -13.62 -5.57 0.71
CA VAL A 264 -13.79 -6.92 0.18
C VAL A 264 -12.56 -7.77 0.47
N GLY A 265 -11.36 -7.26 0.19
CA GLY A 265 -10.12 -7.97 0.44
C GLY A 265 -9.96 -8.40 1.89
N ILE A 266 -10.19 -7.47 2.83
CA ILE A 266 -10.10 -7.75 4.28
C ILE A 266 -11.12 -8.82 4.68
N ASP A 267 -12.37 -8.68 4.23
CA ASP A 267 -13.44 -9.62 4.57
C ASP A 267 -13.16 -11.03 4.04
N MET A 268 -12.72 -11.12 2.78
CA MET A 268 -12.35 -12.39 2.16
C MET A 268 -11.17 -13.05 2.88
N ALA A 269 -10.11 -12.28 3.19
CA ALA A 269 -8.94 -12.80 3.88
C ALA A 269 -9.28 -13.31 5.29
N LEU A 270 -10.05 -12.53 6.07
CA LEU A 270 -10.52 -12.94 7.40
C LEU A 270 -11.45 -14.17 7.33
N THR A 271 -12.28 -14.26 6.29
CA THR A 271 -13.16 -15.41 6.10
C THR A 271 -12.36 -16.69 5.82
N ILE A 272 -11.37 -16.62 4.94
CA ILE A 272 -10.47 -17.74 4.64
C ILE A 272 -9.69 -18.13 5.89
N GLU A 273 -9.09 -17.16 6.60
CA GLU A 273 -8.33 -17.45 7.83
C GLU A 273 -9.20 -18.06 8.91
N LYS A 274 -10.44 -17.58 9.10
CA LYS A 274 -11.35 -18.12 10.11
C LYS A 274 -11.78 -19.56 9.82
N GLU A 275 -12.00 -19.89 8.56
CA GLU A 275 -12.51 -21.22 8.16
C GLU A 275 -11.38 -22.24 8.01
N TYR A 276 -10.24 -21.83 7.45
CA TYR A 276 -9.17 -22.73 7.06
C TYR A 276 -7.87 -22.51 7.83
N GLY A 277 -7.69 -21.37 8.50
CA GLY A 277 -6.47 -21.00 9.23
C GLY A 277 -5.48 -20.18 8.39
N THR A 278 -4.48 -19.61 9.04
CA THR A 278 -3.48 -18.72 8.40
C THR A 278 -2.66 -19.42 7.31
N TRP A 279 -2.44 -20.74 7.38
CA TRP A 279 -1.73 -21.49 6.34
C TRP A 279 -2.42 -21.42 4.97
N ALA A 280 -3.77 -21.36 4.96
CA ALA A 280 -4.53 -21.20 3.73
C ALA A 280 -4.24 -19.85 3.05
N LEU A 281 -4.05 -18.78 3.83
CA LEU A 281 -3.65 -17.48 3.28
C LEU A 281 -2.25 -17.52 2.65
N ARG A 282 -1.35 -18.35 3.17
CA ARG A 282 -0.05 -18.58 2.52
C ARG A 282 -0.21 -19.32 1.19
N GLU A 283 -1.05 -20.36 1.16
CA GLU A 283 -1.28 -21.15 -0.06
C GLU A 283 -1.96 -20.37 -1.20
N VAL A 284 -2.88 -19.46 -0.87
CA VAL A 284 -3.52 -18.60 -1.88
C VAL A 284 -2.56 -17.54 -2.41
N LEU A 285 -1.62 -17.06 -1.59
CA LEU A 285 -0.54 -16.17 -2.04
C LEU A 285 0.55 -16.91 -2.84
N ASP A 286 0.67 -18.23 -2.69
CA ASP A 286 1.52 -19.05 -3.56
C ASP A 286 0.94 -19.19 -4.98
N ASP A 287 -0.36 -18.91 -5.17
CA ASP A 287 -1.00 -18.88 -6.49
C ASP A 287 -0.88 -17.48 -7.12
N PRO A 288 0.04 -17.27 -8.08
CA PRO A 288 0.22 -15.96 -8.72
C PRO A 288 -1.00 -15.53 -9.54
N SER A 289 -1.95 -16.43 -9.84
CA SER A 289 -3.20 -16.08 -10.53
C SER A 289 -4.32 -15.58 -9.63
N VAL A 290 -4.07 -15.61 -8.31
CA VAL A 290 -5.01 -15.28 -7.23
C VAL A 290 -6.34 -16.04 -7.26
N TYR A 291 -6.50 -17.03 -8.13
CA TYR A 291 -7.73 -17.82 -8.29
C TYR A 291 -8.06 -18.60 -7.02
N LYS A 292 -7.06 -19.21 -6.37
CA LYS A 292 -7.25 -19.94 -5.11
C LYS A 292 -7.91 -19.06 -4.04
N PHE A 293 -7.57 -17.77 -3.96
CA PHE A 293 -8.16 -16.83 -3.00
C PHE A 293 -9.69 -16.73 -3.17
N PHE A 294 -10.14 -16.44 -4.39
CA PHE A 294 -11.57 -16.34 -4.71
C PHE A 294 -12.30 -17.68 -4.58
N LYS A 295 -11.65 -18.77 -5.01
CA LYS A 295 -12.22 -20.12 -4.89
C LYS A 295 -12.44 -20.51 -3.43
N MET A 296 -11.43 -20.34 -2.57
CA MET A 296 -11.51 -20.69 -1.15
C MET A 296 -12.54 -19.84 -0.42
N PHE A 297 -12.56 -18.52 -0.65
CA PHE A 297 -13.60 -17.66 -0.11
C PHE A 297 -15.00 -18.15 -0.51
N ASN A 298 -15.21 -18.45 -1.80
CA ASN A 298 -16.51 -18.91 -2.27
C ASN A 298 -16.86 -20.33 -1.80
N GLN A 299 -15.90 -21.11 -1.33
CA GLN A 299 -16.11 -22.46 -0.76
C GLN A 299 -16.32 -22.45 0.77
N ALA A 300 -15.97 -21.37 1.47
CA ALA A 300 -16.19 -21.25 2.90
C ALA A 300 -17.67 -21.50 3.25
N SER A 301 -17.90 -22.36 4.25
CA SER A 301 -19.23 -22.90 4.57
C SER A 301 -20.14 -21.82 5.17
N SER A 302 -21.17 -21.42 4.41
CA SER A 302 -22.33 -20.55 4.74
C SER A 302 -22.13 -19.21 5.50
N LYS A 303 -20.93 -18.86 5.97
CA LYS A 303 -20.63 -17.66 6.77
C LYS A 303 -20.21 -16.46 5.92
N THR A 304 -20.17 -16.60 4.61
CA THR A 304 -19.78 -15.53 3.69
C THR A 304 -20.92 -14.53 3.55
N VAL A 305 -20.64 -13.24 3.70
CA VAL A 305 -21.62 -12.16 3.45
C VAL A 305 -22.01 -12.08 1.97
N TYR A 306 -21.18 -12.65 1.08
CA TYR A 306 -21.35 -12.65 -0.38
C TYR A 306 -20.88 -13.96 -1.01
N LYS A 307 -21.47 -14.34 -2.15
CA LYS A 307 -20.99 -15.43 -3.03
C LYS A 307 -20.84 -14.86 -4.43
N TYR A 308 -19.63 -14.96 -4.99
CA TYR A 308 -19.39 -14.53 -6.36
C TYR A 308 -20.15 -15.44 -7.33
N THR A 309 -20.66 -14.83 -8.40
CA THR A 309 -21.44 -15.55 -9.40
C THR A 309 -20.59 -16.56 -10.17
N SER A 310 -21.26 -17.55 -10.76
CA SER A 310 -20.60 -18.53 -11.64
C SER A 310 -19.92 -17.86 -12.83
N GLN A 311 -20.45 -16.73 -13.32
CA GLN A 311 -19.83 -15.94 -14.38
C GLN A 311 -18.48 -15.37 -13.94
N THR A 312 -18.43 -14.70 -12.79
CA THR A 312 -17.18 -14.12 -12.24
C THR A 312 -16.14 -15.20 -11.97
N LEU A 313 -16.53 -16.31 -11.37
CA LEU A 313 -15.60 -17.42 -11.12
C LEU A 313 -15.08 -18.05 -12.41
N LYS A 314 -15.88 -18.08 -13.49
CA LYS A 314 -15.41 -18.51 -14.83
C LYS A 314 -14.38 -17.54 -15.40
N ILE A 315 -14.59 -16.23 -15.27
CA ILE A 315 -13.63 -15.19 -15.72
C ILE A 315 -12.29 -15.37 -14.99
N ILE A 316 -12.30 -15.47 -13.66
CA ILE A 316 -11.07 -15.63 -12.86
C ILE A 316 -10.38 -16.97 -13.17
N LYS A 317 -11.15 -18.04 -13.44
CA LYS A 317 -10.58 -19.32 -13.88
C LYS A 317 -9.91 -19.23 -15.25
N GLN A 318 -10.47 -18.47 -16.19
CA GLN A 318 -9.83 -18.25 -17.50
C GLN A 318 -8.53 -17.45 -17.34
N LEU A 319 -8.51 -16.45 -16.45
CA LEU A 319 -7.29 -15.74 -16.10
C LEU A 319 -6.22 -16.70 -15.56
N GLN A 320 -6.58 -17.59 -14.62
CA GLN A 320 -5.66 -18.64 -14.14
C GLN A 320 -5.10 -19.49 -15.28
N GLN A 321 -5.96 -20.00 -16.16
CA GLN A 321 -5.53 -20.81 -17.31
C GLN A 321 -4.56 -20.04 -18.21
N ARG A 322 -4.82 -18.74 -18.43
CA ARG A 322 -3.92 -17.90 -19.22
C ARG A 322 -2.59 -17.68 -18.51
N MET A 323 -2.59 -17.48 -17.20
CA MET A 323 -1.37 -17.29 -16.42
C MET A 323 -0.49 -18.53 -16.40
N GLN A 324 -1.09 -19.73 -16.32
CA GLN A 324 -0.37 -21.01 -16.43
C GLN A 324 0.30 -21.22 -17.80
N GLN A 325 -0.16 -20.55 -18.86
CA GLN A 325 0.46 -20.62 -20.19
C GLN A 325 1.66 -19.68 -20.34
N ILE A 326 1.80 -18.67 -19.49
CA ILE A 326 2.80 -17.59 -19.64
C ILE A 326 3.84 -17.57 -18.50
N LEU A 327 3.55 -18.24 -17.38
CA LEU A 327 4.48 -18.48 -16.28
C LEU A 327 5.33 -19.71 -16.58
#